data_AF-A0A1G6T394-F1
#
_entry.id   AF-A0A1G6T394-F1
#
_cell.length_a   1.000
_cell.length_b   1.000
_cell.length_c   1.000
_cell.angle_alpha   90.00
_cell.angle_beta   90.00
_cell.angle_gamma   90.00
#
_symmetry.space_group_name_H-M   'P 1'
#
loop_
_entity.id
_entity.type
_entity.pdbx_description
1 polymer ?
#
loop_
_entity_poly.entity_id
_entity_poly.type
_entity_poly.pdbx_seq_one_letter_code
_entity_poly.pdbx_strand_id
1 'polypeptide(L)'
;MPRHCAGCSKTFEPRPQVPDQAYCSSPECQRARKRQWQKDKLRTDSDYQANQRAAQRAWSARNGGYWRDWRQAQQASAARDRDNSAGSDAPRHASPRIAASRVKMDVSVLPRDLYWISMRPDLPGNNDGSWIVEITPVAAADRERWTRQEMT
;
A
#
# COMPACT_ATOMS: atom_id res chain seq x y z
N MET A 1 22.28 24.11 14.49
CA MET A 1 21.94 23.39 15.72
C MET A 1 21.14 22.15 15.31
N PRO A 2 21.50 20.96 15.81
CA PRO A 2 20.80 19.73 15.46
C PRO A 2 19.34 19.79 15.95
N ARG A 3 18.40 19.32 15.14
CA ARG A 3 16.97 19.23 15.46
C ARG A 3 16.48 17.80 15.39
N HIS A 4 15.37 17.51 16.06
CA HIS A 4 14.71 16.20 15.96
C HIS A 4 13.72 16.19 14.80
N CYS A 5 13.76 15.11 14.00
CA CYS A 5 12.83 14.92 12.90
C CYS A 5 11.40 14.62 13.40
N ALA A 6 10.40 15.37 12.94
CA ALA A 6 8.98 15.12 13.27
C ALA A 6 8.44 13.77 12.75
N GLY A 7 9.13 13.11 11.81
CA GLY A 7 8.71 11.81 11.26
C GLY A 7 9.33 10.60 11.96
N CYS A 8 10.63 10.64 12.28
CA CYS A 8 11.36 9.49 12.83
C CYS A 8 12.10 9.79 14.13
N SER A 9 11.96 11.00 14.68
CA SER A 9 12.58 11.48 15.92
C SER A 9 14.12 11.50 15.95
N LYS A 10 14.79 11.00 14.91
CA LYS A 10 16.24 11.05 14.76
C LYS A 10 16.73 12.50 14.67
N THR A 11 17.87 12.76 15.30
CA THR A 11 18.57 14.05 15.21
C THR A 11 19.11 14.27 13.79
N PHE A 12 18.98 15.47 13.26
CA PHE A 12 19.54 15.86 11.97
C PHE A 12 19.93 17.34 11.97
N GLU A 13 20.84 17.73 11.07
CA GLU A 13 21.18 19.14 10.87
C GLU A 13 20.27 19.75 9.80
N PRO A 14 19.48 20.81 10.12
CA PRO A 14 18.70 21.53 9.13
C PRO A 14 19.57 22.15 8.04
N ARG A 15 19.03 22.22 6.81
CA ARG A 15 19.73 22.95 5.75
C ARG A 15 19.77 24.45 6.06
N PRO A 16 20.88 25.16 5.82
CA PRO A 16 20.96 26.60 6.06
C PRO A 16 19.89 27.41 5.31
N GLN A 17 19.46 26.95 4.13
CA GLN A 17 18.40 27.61 3.35
C GLN A 17 16.99 27.44 3.95
N VAL A 18 16.80 26.49 4.87
CA VAL A 18 15.50 26.15 5.45
C VAL A 18 15.69 25.90 6.97
N PRO A 19 15.88 26.96 7.76
CA PRO A 19 16.14 26.84 9.20
C PRO A 19 14.98 26.16 9.96
N ASP A 20 13.76 26.29 9.45
CA ASP A 20 12.53 25.69 10.00
C ASP A 20 12.25 24.28 9.46
N GLN A 21 13.27 23.60 8.92
CA GLN A 21 13.12 22.22 8.47
C GLN A 21 12.71 21.33 9.65
N ALA A 22 11.52 20.73 9.58
CA ALA A 22 10.97 19.84 10.60
C ALA A 22 11.23 18.34 10.32
N TYR A 23 11.59 17.97 9.10
CA TYR A 23 11.81 16.58 8.69
C TYR A 23 13.22 16.39 8.16
N CYS A 24 13.87 15.27 8.53
CA CYS A 24 15.18 14.91 7.99
C CYS A 24 15.11 14.56 6.49
N SER A 25 16.26 14.46 5.82
CA SER A 25 16.38 14.20 4.38
C SER A 25 15.97 12.79 3.94
N SER A 26 15.65 11.88 4.87
CA SER A 26 15.28 10.50 4.52
C SER A 26 14.05 10.46 3.60
N PRO A 27 14.02 9.59 2.57
CA PRO A 27 12.91 9.54 1.62
C PRO A 27 11.54 9.31 2.29
N GLU A 28 11.50 8.51 3.35
CA GLU A 28 10.27 8.22 4.10
C GLU A 28 9.74 9.46 4.82
N CYS A 29 10.60 10.17 5.55
CA CYS A 29 10.20 11.40 6.24
C CYS A 29 9.82 12.50 5.25
N GLN A 30 10.48 12.58 4.10
CA GLN A 30 10.12 13.52 3.04
C GLN A 30 8.78 13.18 2.39
N ARG A 31 8.46 11.89 2.18
CA ARG A 31 7.13 11.44 1.74
C ARG A 31 6.07 11.79 2.78
N ALA A 32 6.34 11.55 4.06
CA ALA A 32 5.43 11.89 5.16
C ALA A 32 5.12 13.41 5.19
N ARG A 33 6.16 14.24 5.10
CA ARG A 33 6.02 15.71 4.99
C ARG A 33 5.11 16.13 3.85
N LYS A 34 5.33 15.59 2.64
CA LYS A 34 4.52 15.91 1.46
C LYS A 34 3.07 15.47 1.62
N ARG A 35 2.82 14.29 2.20
CA ARG A 35 1.47 13.80 2.48
C ARG A 35 0.75 14.70 3.48
N GLN A 36 1.44 15.14 4.53
CA GLN A 36 0.87 16.06 5.52
C GLN A 36 0.49 17.39 4.88
N TRP A 37 1.42 18.00 4.13
CA TRP A 37 1.14 19.21 3.37
C TRP A 37 -0.07 19.07 2.44
N GLN A 38 -0.16 17.95 1.70
CA GLN A 38 -1.29 17.70 0.81
C GLN A 38 -2.61 17.57 1.57
N LYS A 39 -2.64 16.87 2.70
CA LYS A 39 -3.84 16.77 3.56
C LYS A 39 -4.26 18.14 4.08
N ASP A 40 -3.31 18.92 4.58
CA ASP A 40 -3.60 20.26 5.09
C ASP A 40 -4.11 21.17 3.99
N LYS A 41 -3.50 21.13 2.81
CA LYS A 41 -3.99 21.89 1.65
C LYS A 41 -5.39 21.48 1.21
N LEU A 42 -5.68 20.18 1.13
CA LEU A 42 -7.03 19.71 0.79
C LEU A 42 -8.09 20.12 1.82
N ARG A 43 -7.69 20.36 3.08
CA ARG A 43 -8.59 20.78 4.16
C ARG A 43 -8.80 22.29 4.19
N THR A 44 -7.77 23.09 3.93
CA THR A 44 -7.81 24.55 4.13
C THR A 44 -8.07 25.33 2.85
N ASP A 45 -7.85 24.74 1.69
CA ASP A 45 -7.84 25.42 0.40
C ASP A 45 -8.93 24.84 -0.51
N SER A 46 -10.10 25.49 -0.54
CA SER A 46 -11.27 25.04 -1.32
C SER A 46 -11.01 25.09 -2.82
N ASP A 47 -10.26 26.08 -3.29
CA ASP A 47 -9.92 26.25 -4.71
C ASP A 47 -8.98 25.13 -5.16
N TYR A 48 -7.99 24.78 -4.33
CA TYR A 48 -7.13 23.64 -4.58
C TYR A 48 -7.94 22.34 -4.69
N GLN A 49 -8.93 22.13 -3.81
CA GLN A 49 -9.80 20.96 -3.86
C GLN A 49 -10.67 20.93 -5.13
N ALA A 50 -11.26 22.06 -5.51
CA ALA A 50 -12.08 22.18 -6.72
C ALA A 50 -11.24 21.91 -7.98
N ASN A 51 -10.04 22.48 -8.05
CA ASN A 51 -9.11 22.29 -9.16
C ASN A 51 -8.67 20.81 -9.28
N GLN A 52 -8.33 20.15 -8.17
CA GLN A 52 -8.03 18.71 -8.13
C GLN A 52 -9.16 17.87 -8.75
N ARG A 53 -10.42 18.16 -8.38
CA ARG A 53 -11.60 17.46 -8.93
C ARG A 53 -11.79 17.74 -10.42
N ALA A 54 -11.65 18.99 -10.84
CA ALA A 54 -11.79 19.39 -12.24
C ALA A 54 -10.72 18.72 -13.12
N ALA A 55 -9.46 18.72 -12.67
CA ALA A 55 -8.35 18.05 -13.35
C ALA A 55 -8.59 16.54 -13.47
N GLN A 56 -9.04 15.90 -12.40
CA GLN A 56 -9.35 14.47 -12.42
C GLN A 56 -10.47 14.15 -13.42
N ARG A 57 -11.56 14.93 -13.43
CA ARG A 57 -12.66 14.77 -14.39
C ARG A 57 -12.19 14.96 -15.83
N ALA A 58 -11.41 16.01 -16.08
CA ALA A 58 -10.88 16.29 -17.42
C ALA A 58 -9.95 15.17 -17.90
N TRP A 59 -9.09 14.66 -17.01
CA TRP A 59 -8.21 13.55 -17.34
C TRP A 59 -9.01 12.28 -17.62
N SER A 60 -9.97 11.91 -16.77
CA SER A 60 -10.79 10.71 -16.96
C SER A 60 -11.67 10.78 -18.21
N ALA A 61 -12.23 11.94 -18.54
CA ALA A 61 -13.00 12.15 -19.77
C ALA A 61 -12.14 11.93 -21.03
N ARG A 62 -10.87 12.38 -21.00
CA ARG A 62 -9.91 12.18 -22.10
C ARG A 62 -9.33 10.76 -22.15
N ASN A 63 -9.33 10.03 -21.03
CA ASN A 63 -8.61 8.77 -20.86
C ASN A 63 -9.52 7.64 -20.38
N GLY A 64 -10.73 7.52 -20.94
CA GLY A 64 -11.72 6.52 -20.50
C GLY A 64 -11.25 5.06 -20.61
N GLY A 65 -10.43 4.74 -21.61
CA GLY A 65 -9.85 3.41 -21.83
C GLY A 65 -8.59 3.11 -21.02
N TYR A 66 -7.94 4.12 -20.44
CA TYR A 66 -6.57 4.02 -19.92
C TYR A 66 -6.35 2.87 -18.94
N TRP A 67 -7.25 2.68 -17.98
CA TRP A 67 -7.11 1.59 -17.00
C TRP A 67 -7.32 0.20 -17.61
N ARG A 68 -8.15 0.08 -18.66
CA ARG A 68 -8.32 -1.18 -19.39
C ARG A 68 -7.06 -1.49 -20.17
N ASP A 69 -6.57 -0.52 -20.92
CA ASP A 69 -5.40 -0.65 -21.79
C ASP A 69 -4.14 -0.94 -20.97
N TRP A 70 -3.96 -0.23 -19.86
CA TRP A 70 -2.87 -0.48 -18.91
C TRP A 70 -2.90 -1.90 -18.34
N ARG A 71 -4.08 -2.40 -17.92
CA ARG A 71 -4.22 -3.77 -17.42
C ARG A 71 -3.92 -4.81 -18.50
N GLN A 72 -4.41 -4.61 -19.71
CA GLN A 72 -4.14 -5.50 -20.85
C GLN A 72 -2.65 -5.52 -21.19
N ALA A 73 -2.00 -4.36 -21.22
CA ALA A 73 -0.56 -4.25 -21.44
C ALA A 73 0.25 -4.95 -20.34
N GLN A 74 -0.14 -4.80 -19.08
CA GLN A 74 0.50 -5.48 -17.96
C GLN A 74 0.39 -7.01 -18.09
N GLN A 75 -0.78 -7.53 -18.50
CA GLN A 75 -1.00 -8.95 -18.73
C GLN A 75 -0.19 -9.48 -19.92
N ALA A 76 -0.13 -8.73 -21.01
CA ALA A 76 0.67 -9.08 -22.19
C ALA A 76 2.16 -9.12 -21.87
N SER A 77 2.68 -8.15 -21.10
CA SER A 77 4.07 -8.18 -20.61
C SER A 77 4.33 -9.38 -19.72
N ALA A 78 3.42 -9.69 -18.78
CA ALA A 78 3.55 -10.87 -17.93
C ALA A 78 3.48 -12.19 -18.70
N ALA A 79 2.77 -12.25 -19.84
CA ALA A 79 2.78 -13.41 -20.73
C ALA A 79 4.12 -13.56 -21.44
N ARG A 80 4.67 -12.47 -21.99
CA ARG A 80 6.00 -12.47 -22.64
C ARG A 80 7.13 -12.87 -21.68
N ASP A 81 7.07 -12.41 -20.43
CA ASP A 81 8.04 -12.81 -19.41
C ASP A 81 8.00 -14.33 -19.17
N ARG A 82 6.81 -14.94 -19.18
CA ARG A 82 6.65 -16.40 -19.03
C ARG A 82 7.22 -17.15 -20.22
N ASP A 83 6.92 -16.72 -21.44
CA ASP A 83 7.41 -17.37 -22.66
C ASP A 83 8.94 -17.28 -22.77
N ASN A 84 9.54 -16.15 -22.40
CA ASN A 84 11.00 -15.99 -22.34
C ASN A 84 11.65 -16.85 -21.25
N SER A 85 10.97 -17.06 -20.12
CA SER A 85 11.47 -17.98 -19.08
C SER A 85 11.35 -19.46 -19.47
N ALA A 86 10.35 -19.84 -20.27
CA ALA A 86 10.17 -21.21 -20.76
C ALA A 86 11.20 -21.61 -21.84
N GLY A 87 11.77 -20.65 -22.57
CA GLY A 87 12.86 -20.87 -23.53
C GLY A 87 14.27 -20.94 -22.91
N SER A 88 14.40 -20.74 -21.60
CA SER A 88 15.70 -20.66 -20.90
C SER A 88 15.93 -21.84 -19.95
N ASP A 89 15.42 -23.04 -20.24
CA ASP A 89 15.77 -24.26 -19.53
C ASP A 89 17.05 -24.87 -20.12
N ALA A 90 18.20 -24.21 -19.85
CA ALA A 90 19.50 -24.87 -19.86
C ALA A 90 19.92 -25.07 -18.39
N PRO A 91 20.38 -26.27 -17.98
CA PRO A 91 20.59 -26.58 -16.58
C PRO A 91 21.83 -25.85 -16.07
N ARG A 92 21.64 -24.71 -15.42
CA ARG A 92 22.69 -24.05 -14.65
C ARG A 92 22.40 -24.18 -13.17
N HIS A 93 23.17 -25.10 -12.58
CA HIS A 93 23.52 -25.27 -11.17
C HIS A 93 22.77 -24.43 -10.13
N ALA A 94 22.21 -25.18 -9.18
CA ALA A 94 21.58 -24.75 -7.95
C ALA A 94 22.26 -23.54 -7.28
N SER A 95 21.46 -22.50 -7.09
CA SER A 95 21.50 -21.62 -5.93
C SER A 95 20.06 -21.21 -5.66
N PRO A 96 19.49 -21.47 -4.47
CA PRO A 96 18.13 -21.06 -4.16
C PRO A 96 18.12 -19.55 -3.92
N ARG A 97 18.12 -18.78 -5.01
CA ARG A 97 17.66 -17.40 -4.97
C ARG A 97 16.15 -17.47 -4.79
N ILE A 98 15.67 -17.10 -3.60
CA ILE A 98 14.25 -16.86 -3.36
C ILE A 98 13.81 -15.84 -4.41
N ALA A 99 13.19 -16.34 -5.48
CA ALA A 99 12.53 -15.52 -6.46
C ALA A 99 11.55 -14.65 -5.69
N ALA A 100 11.62 -13.33 -5.88
CA ALA A 100 10.66 -12.40 -5.32
C ALA A 100 9.27 -12.88 -5.78
N SER A 101 8.61 -13.63 -4.91
CA SER A 101 7.31 -14.22 -5.14
C SER A 101 6.36 -13.05 -5.37
N ARG A 102 6.02 -12.83 -6.64
CA ARG A 102 4.84 -12.11 -7.04
C ARG A 102 3.70 -12.71 -6.23
N VAL A 103 3.27 -12.01 -5.18
CA VAL A 103 2.12 -12.41 -4.38
C VAL A 103 0.97 -12.62 -5.35
N LYS A 104 0.58 -13.88 -5.50
CA LYS A 104 -0.61 -14.26 -6.24
C LYS A 104 -1.78 -13.79 -5.38
N MET A 105 -2.34 -12.64 -5.72
CA MET A 105 -3.65 -12.24 -5.20
C MET A 105 -4.68 -13.09 -5.93
N ASP A 106 -4.82 -14.36 -5.53
CA ASP A 106 -6.05 -15.07 -5.82
C ASP A 106 -7.17 -14.31 -5.11
N VAL A 107 -8.16 -13.88 -5.88
CA VAL A 107 -9.35 -13.23 -5.35
C VAL A 107 -10.09 -14.30 -4.54
N SER A 108 -9.90 -14.30 -3.23
CA SER A 108 -10.80 -15.03 -2.34
C SER A 108 -12.19 -14.45 -2.54
N VAL A 109 -13.08 -15.21 -3.18
CA VAL A 109 -14.49 -14.86 -3.32
C VAL A 109 -15.14 -15.08 -1.96
N LEU A 110 -14.84 -14.19 -1.02
CA LEU A 110 -15.50 -14.14 0.28
C LEU A 110 -16.89 -13.51 0.07
N PRO A 111 -17.96 -14.15 0.55
CA PRO A 111 -19.27 -13.50 0.63
C PRO A 111 -19.18 -12.14 1.34
N ARG A 112 -20.09 -11.22 1.01
CA ARG A 112 -20.20 -9.94 1.71
C ARG A 112 -20.84 -10.18 3.09
N ASP A 113 -20.01 -10.56 4.06
CA ASP A 113 -20.41 -10.88 5.43
C ASP A 113 -19.41 -10.29 6.45
N LEU A 114 -19.68 -10.45 7.74
CA LEU A 114 -18.81 -10.10 8.85
C LEU A 114 -17.81 -11.24 9.12
N TYR A 115 -16.55 -10.88 9.36
CA TYR A 115 -15.47 -11.83 9.58
C TYR A 115 -14.62 -11.44 10.80
N TRP A 116 -14.13 -12.45 11.51
CA TRP A 116 -13.03 -12.30 12.48
C TRP A 116 -11.70 -12.42 11.75
N ILE A 117 -10.76 -11.53 12.08
CA ILE A 117 -9.37 -11.58 11.62
C ILE A 117 -8.50 -11.86 12.83
N SER A 118 -7.86 -13.03 12.85
CA SER A 118 -6.96 -13.44 13.94
C SER A 118 -5.54 -13.63 13.40
N MET A 119 -4.54 -13.13 14.13
CA MET A 119 -3.15 -13.30 13.73
C MET A 119 -2.67 -14.72 14.04
N ARG A 120 -1.89 -15.29 13.12
CA ARG A 120 -1.29 -16.62 13.26
C ARG A 120 0.23 -16.51 13.36
N PRO A 121 0.77 -16.18 14.54
CA PRO A 121 2.22 -16.04 14.74
C PRO A 121 2.94 -17.40 14.71
N ASP A 122 2.19 -18.50 14.80
CA ASP A 122 2.66 -19.89 14.75
C ASP A 122 3.11 -20.34 13.35
N LEU A 123 2.75 -19.60 12.30
CA LEU A 123 3.04 -19.98 10.92
C LEU A 123 4.32 -19.32 10.38
N PRO A 124 5.19 -20.07 9.68
CA PRO A 124 6.39 -19.52 9.05
C PRO A 124 5.99 -18.58 7.91
N GLY A 125 6.51 -17.35 7.94
CA GLY A 125 6.17 -16.30 6.96
C GLY A 125 5.83 -14.95 7.59
N ASN A 126 5.77 -14.89 8.92
CA ASN A 126 5.73 -13.64 9.67
C ASN A 126 7.14 -13.00 9.62
N ASN A 127 7.33 -11.99 8.76
CA ASN A 127 8.58 -11.24 8.61
C ASN A 127 8.30 -9.73 8.63
N ASP A 128 9.34 -8.90 8.63
CA ASP A 128 9.35 -7.43 8.67
C ASP A 128 8.47 -6.80 7.56
N GLY A 129 7.16 -6.79 7.77
CA GLY A 129 6.15 -6.22 6.88
C GLY A 129 5.12 -7.18 6.28
N SER A 130 5.10 -8.48 6.65
CA SER A 130 4.09 -9.45 6.18
C SER A 130 3.57 -10.30 7.33
N TRP A 131 2.25 -10.35 7.47
CA TRP A 131 1.55 -11.03 8.58
C TRP A 131 0.62 -12.09 8.00
N ILE A 132 0.66 -13.30 8.57
CA ILE A 132 -0.32 -14.34 8.25
C ILE A 132 -1.50 -14.19 9.19
N VAL A 133 -2.70 -14.07 8.59
CA VAL A 133 -3.96 -13.96 9.32
C VAL A 133 -4.91 -15.06 8.86
N GLU A 134 -5.70 -15.54 9.81
CA GLU A 134 -6.83 -16.40 9.55
C GLU A 134 -8.11 -15.54 9.51
N ILE A 135 -8.94 -15.77 8.50
CA ILE A 135 -10.22 -15.07 8.32
C ILE A 135 -11.34 -16.10 8.53
N THR A 136 -12.15 -15.90 9.57
CA THR A 136 -13.26 -16.81 9.93
C THR A 136 -14.58 -16.06 9.84
N PRO A 137 -15.62 -16.58 9.16
CA PRO A 137 -16.93 -15.93 9.12
C PRO A 137 -17.55 -15.88 10.53
N VAL A 138 -18.15 -14.75 10.88
CA VAL A 138 -18.91 -14.62 12.14
C VAL A 138 -20.24 -15.34 11.95
N ALA A 139 -20.47 -16.41 12.71
CA ALA A 139 -21.76 -17.10 12.71
C ALA A 139 -22.87 -16.11 13.14
N ALA A 140 -24.07 -16.26 12.58
CA ALA A 140 -25.19 -15.35 12.87
C ALA A 140 -25.52 -15.26 14.38
N ALA A 141 -25.27 -16.33 15.14
CA ALA A 141 -25.48 -16.39 16.59
C ALA A 141 -24.47 -15.56 17.41
N ASP A 142 -23.27 -15.29 16.88
CA ASP A 142 -22.22 -14.53 17.59
C ASP A 142 -22.36 -13.01 17.39
N ARG A 143 -23.20 -12.59 16.45
CA ARG A 143 -23.46 -11.16 16.15
C ARG A 143 -24.14 -10.43 17.31
N GLU A 144 -24.98 -11.13 18.08
CA GLU A 144 -25.74 -10.54 19.20
C GLU A 144 -24.84 -10.23 20.41
N ARG A 145 -23.74 -10.97 20.59
CA ARG A 145 -22.79 -10.79 21.69
C ARG A 145 -22.02 -9.47 21.60
N TRP A 146 -21.82 -8.94 20.39
CA TRP A 146 -21.13 -7.69 20.14
C TRP A 146 -21.99 -6.46 20.46
N THR A 147 -23.30 -6.49 20.14
CA THR A 147 -24.20 -5.36 20.40
C THR A 147 -24.41 -5.03 21.88
N ARG A 148 -24.10 -5.96 22.80
CA ARG A 148 -24.29 -5.76 24.25
C ARG A 148 -23.02 -5.31 24.99
N GLN A 149 -21.82 -5.45 24.40
CA GLN A 149 -20.55 -5.14 25.07
C GLN A 149 -20.11 -3.67 24.96
N GLU A 150 -20.82 -2.82 24.21
CA GLU A 150 -20.55 -1.36 24.14
C GLU A 150 -21.43 -0.51 25.09
N MET A 151 -22.20 -1.11 26.02
CA MET A 151 -23.11 -0.36 26.93
C MET A 151 -22.82 -0.50 28.44
N THR A 152 -21.58 -0.79 28.84
CA THR A 152 -21.09 -0.62 30.22
C THR A 152 -19.63 -0.20 30.20
#